data_AF-A0A936XT80-F1
#
_entry.id   AF-A0A936XT80-F1
#
_cell.length_a   1.000
_cell.length_b   1.000
_cell.length_c   1.000
_cell.angle_alpha   90.00
_cell.angle_beta   90.00
_cell.angle_gamma   90.00
#
_symmetry.space_group_name_H-M   'P 1'
#
loop_
_entity.id
_entity.type
_entity.pdbx_description
1 polymer ?
#
loop_
_entity_poly.entity_id
_entity_poly.type
_entity_poly.pdbx_seq_one_letter_code
_entity_poly.pdbx_strand_id
1 'polypeptide(L)'
;MYKQKYSLLFLLVLSGILFLSCQKEIDGSLAPGFTPPTPTNLKPRLGTTWTYRYYIYHQDGSLYQARIMTLKAKTEDTIAGEKWLNVVDVDKDTTVWLLQSKTDGLYQYANNASNLFCKEPAVIGDNYTTFNEGAAENFIVRGVKDTLPTGIGDIPTNYYEGYKSTILIDLVWYNNNAWIVRKLQYRNRSRLTPFWYKYSTLYLDQIIY
;
A
#
# COMPACT_ATOMS: atom_id res chain seq x y z
N MET A 1 4.33 24.97 -77.28
CA MET A 1 3.75 25.84 -76.23
C MET A 1 2.34 25.37 -75.92
N TYR A 2 2.12 24.69 -74.80
CA TYR A 2 0.77 24.46 -74.27
C TYR A 2 0.78 24.60 -72.75
N LYS A 3 -0.25 25.30 -72.26
CA LYS A 3 -0.35 25.96 -70.95
C LYS A 3 -0.76 24.97 -69.85
N GLN A 4 -0.23 25.17 -68.65
CA GLN A 4 -0.82 24.71 -67.38
C GLN A 4 -2.22 25.31 -67.18
N LYS A 5 -3.13 24.55 -66.55
CA LYS A 5 -4.02 25.03 -65.48
C LYS A 5 -4.61 23.84 -64.70
N TYR A 6 -4.40 23.90 -63.38
CA TYR A 6 -4.85 22.99 -62.34
C TYR A 6 -6.36 23.12 -62.08
N SER A 7 -7.03 22.06 -61.62
CA SER A 7 -8.14 22.20 -60.66
C SER A 7 -8.50 20.88 -59.97
N LEU A 8 -8.38 20.91 -58.64
CA LEU A 8 -9.24 20.31 -57.62
C LEU A 8 -9.77 18.87 -57.83
N LEU A 9 -9.44 17.95 -56.92
CA LEU A 9 -10.24 17.64 -55.71
C LEU A 9 -10.08 16.16 -55.29
N PHE A 10 -9.93 15.95 -53.98
CA PHE A 10 -10.53 14.83 -53.22
C PHE A 10 -10.05 13.39 -53.50
N LEU A 11 -9.29 12.78 -52.59
CA LEU A 11 -9.83 11.93 -51.51
C LEU A 11 -8.70 11.14 -50.80
N LEU A 12 -8.60 11.34 -49.48
CA LEU A 12 -8.54 10.26 -48.47
C LEU A 12 -7.53 9.11 -48.63
N VAL A 13 -6.34 9.27 -48.03
CA VAL A 13 -5.67 8.29 -47.14
C VAL A 13 -4.82 9.14 -46.18
N LEU A 14 -5.24 9.54 -44.98
CA LEU A 14 -5.66 8.76 -43.80
C LEU A 14 -4.70 7.61 -43.46
N SER A 15 -3.56 7.94 -42.86
CA SER A 15 -3.08 7.29 -41.62
C SER A 15 -1.62 7.65 -41.34
N GLY A 16 -1.33 8.00 -40.08
CA GLY A 16 0.01 7.77 -39.55
C GLY A 16 0.82 8.96 -39.09
N ILE A 17 0.23 10.01 -38.50
CA ILE A 17 0.97 10.87 -37.57
C ILE A 17 0.10 11.18 -36.35
N LEU A 18 -0.01 10.22 -35.44
CA LEU A 18 -0.41 10.49 -34.06
C LEU A 18 0.83 11.09 -33.37
N PHE A 19 0.90 12.42 -33.37
CA PHE A 19 1.77 13.14 -32.45
C PHE A 19 1.39 12.75 -31.02
N LEU A 20 2.33 12.12 -30.31
CA LEU A 20 2.33 11.99 -28.86
C LEU A 20 2.12 13.38 -28.24
N SER A 21 0.94 13.64 -27.69
CA SER A 21 0.73 14.81 -26.84
C SER A 21 1.43 14.56 -25.50
N CYS A 22 2.64 15.09 -25.40
CA CYS A 22 3.27 15.38 -24.12
C CYS A 22 2.51 16.57 -23.51
N GLN A 23 1.55 16.34 -22.62
CA GLN A 23 0.99 17.43 -21.82
C GLN A 23 1.94 17.73 -20.67
N LYS A 24 2.60 18.87 -20.79
CA LYS A 24 3.32 19.55 -19.72
C LYS A 24 2.29 20.04 -18.69
N GLU A 25 2.51 19.69 -17.41
CA GLU A 25 1.78 20.26 -16.29
C GLU A 25 1.91 21.79 -16.32
N ILE A 26 0.76 22.48 -16.38
CA ILE A 26 0.64 23.90 -16.08
C ILE A 26 -0.48 24.00 -15.05
N ASP A 27 -0.12 24.51 -13.88
CA ASP A 27 -0.97 24.95 -12.78
C ASP A 27 -1.93 23.91 -12.17
N GLY A 28 -1.36 23.09 -11.29
CA GLY A 28 -1.84 23.00 -9.89
C GLY A 28 -3.34 22.83 -9.63
N SER A 29 -4.09 22.11 -10.47
CA SER A 29 -5.35 21.48 -10.07
C SER A 29 -5.71 20.34 -11.03
N LEU A 30 -5.93 19.15 -10.49
CA LEU A 30 -6.55 18.05 -11.22
C LEU A 30 -8.06 18.26 -11.20
N ALA A 31 -8.70 18.24 -12.37
CA ALA A 31 -10.15 18.23 -12.48
C ALA A 31 -10.76 17.03 -11.71
N PRO A 32 -11.89 17.18 -11.01
CA PRO A 32 -12.53 16.08 -10.31
C PRO A 32 -13.08 15.09 -11.34
N GLY A 33 -12.46 13.90 -11.42
CA GLY A 33 -12.83 12.86 -12.37
C GLY A 33 -11.66 12.19 -13.10
N PHE A 34 -10.43 12.68 -12.91
CA PHE A 34 -9.24 11.94 -13.35
C PHE A 34 -8.74 11.02 -12.22
N THR A 35 -9.09 9.74 -12.28
CA THR A 35 -8.18 8.71 -11.79
C THR A 35 -7.09 8.57 -12.86
N PRO A 36 -5.83 8.93 -12.59
CA PRO A 36 -4.75 8.51 -13.47
C PRO A 36 -4.84 6.99 -13.59
N PRO A 37 -4.65 6.38 -14.78
CA PRO A 37 -4.43 4.96 -14.84
C PRO A 37 -3.27 4.66 -13.90
N THR A 38 -3.55 3.96 -12.80
CA THR A 38 -2.48 3.48 -11.91
C THR A 38 -1.59 2.64 -12.80
N PRO A 39 -0.32 3.01 -13.04
CA PRO A 39 0.52 2.19 -13.89
C PRO A 39 0.58 0.84 -13.21
N THR A 40 0.22 -0.21 -13.95
CA THR A 40 -0.13 -1.52 -13.41
C THR A 40 1.01 -2.23 -12.66
N ASN A 41 2.21 -1.63 -12.63
CA ASN A 41 3.42 -2.15 -12.01
C ASN A 41 4.22 -1.12 -11.18
N LEU A 42 3.63 -0.02 -10.69
CA LEU A 42 4.34 0.83 -9.73
C LEU A 42 4.40 0.14 -8.37
N LYS A 43 5.61 -0.30 -7.99
CA LYS A 43 5.91 -0.69 -6.61
C LYS A 43 6.39 0.53 -5.82
N PRO A 44 6.18 0.55 -4.50
CA PRO A 44 6.76 1.57 -3.64
C PRO A 44 8.29 1.60 -3.74
N ARG A 45 8.85 2.81 -3.73
CA ARG A 45 10.27 3.12 -3.88
C ARG A 45 10.66 4.23 -2.92
N LEU A 46 11.95 4.58 -2.87
CA LEU A 46 12.41 5.77 -2.16
C LEU A 46 11.60 7.01 -2.58
N GLY A 47 11.06 7.73 -1.60
CA GLY A 47 10.21 8.90 -1.82
C GLY A 47 8.71 8.61 -1.86
N THR A 48 8.29 7.35 -2.01
CA THR A 48 6.86 6.98 -1.97
C THR A 48 6.25 7.41 -0.64
N THR A 49 5.07 8.02 -0.71
CA THR A 49 4.32 8.55 0.42
C THR A 49 2.94 7.92 0.45
N TRP A 50 2.51 7.52 1.64
CA TRP A 50 1.18 6.99 1.90
C TRP A 50 0.46 7.89 2.90
N THR A 51 -0.75 8.29 2.57
CA THR A 51 -1.63 9.02 3.47
C THR A 51 -2.69 8.07 3.98
N TYR A 52 -2.79 7.94 5.29
CA TYR A 52 -3.75 7.07 5.95
C TYR A 52 -4.71 7.84 6.83
N ARG A 53 -5.96 7.38 6.89
CA ARG A 53 -6.86 7.66 8.01
C ARG A 53 -6.54 6.68 9.13
N TYR A 54 -6.12 7.22 10.27
CA TYR A 54 -5.72 6.45 11.43
C TYR A 54 -6.65 6.71 12.61
N TYR A 55 -7.25 5.63 13.13
CA TYR A 55 -8.19 5.64 14.22
C TYR A 55 -7.61 4.88 15.41
N ILE A 56 -7.72 5.45 16.60
CA ILE A 56 -7.39 4.79 17.87
C ILE A 56 -8.68 4.70 18.67
N TYR A 57 -8.91 3.56 19.33
CA TYR A 57 -10.11 3.29 20.09
C TYR A 57 -9.80 3.12 21.58
N HIS A 58 -10.77 3.48 22.40
CA HIS A 58 -10.84 3.08 23.79
C HIS A 58 -11.15 1.59 23.92
N GLN A 59 -10.99 1.07 25.14
CA GLN A 59 -11.19 -0.35 25.43
C GLN A 59 -12.65 -0.79 25.35
N ASP A 60 -13.59 0.15 25.48
CA ASP A 60 -15.02 -0.08 25.25
C ASP A 60 -15.40 -0.06 23.76
N GLY A 61 -14.41 0.12 22.87
CA GLY A 61 -14.59 0.19 21.42
C GLY A 61 -14.99 1.57 20.89
N SER A 62 -15.22 2.55 21.76
CA SER A 62 -15.49 3.93 21.33
C SER A 62 -14.25 4.56 20.69
N LEU A 63 -14.48 5.47 19.74
CA LEU A 63 -13.39 6.16 19.06
C LEU A 63 -12.71 7.15 20.02
N TYR A 64 -11.41 6.99 20.24
CA TYR A 64 -10.61 7.90 21.06
C TYR A 64 -10.01 9.04 20.23
N GLN A 65 -9.35 8.69 19.12
CA GLN A 65 -8.67 9.66 18.27
C GLN A 65 -8.83 9.27 16.80
N ALA A 66 -9.07 10.25 15.94
CA ALA A 66 -8.95 10.14 14.50
C ALA A 66 -7.93 11.17 14.01
N ARG A 67 -7.01 10.76 13.14
CA ARG A 67 -6.04 11.66 12.51
C ARG A 67 -5.66 11.18 11.12
N ILE A 68 -5.20 12.11 10.30
CA ILE A 68 -4.42 11.75 9.11
C ILE A 68 -3.01 11.39 9.58
N MET A 69 -2.46 10.31 9.04
CA MET A 69 -1.08 9.91 9.28
C MET A 69 -0.40 9.76 7.92
N THR A 70 0.70 10.49 7.74
CA THR A 70 1.49 10.44 6.51
C THR A 70 2.72 9.60 6.77
N LEU A 71 2.88 8.53 6.01
CA LEU A 71 4.08 7.69 6.03
C LEU A 71 4.91 7.95 4.77
N LYS A 72 6.23 7.90 4.89
CA LYS A 72 7.15 8.10 3.75
C LYS A 72 8.28 7.09 3.76
N ALA A 73 8.58 6.49 2.61
CA ALA A 73 9.83 5.79 2.38
C ALA A 73 10.97 6.83 2.31
N LYS A 74 11.54 7.14 3.48
CA LYS A 74 12.46 8.29 3.66
C LYS A 74 13.87 7.98 3.19
N THR A 75 14.37 6.78 3.49
CA THR A 75 15.70 6.31 3.10
C THR A 75 15.63 4.86 2.62
N GLU A 76 16.69 4.43 1.93
CA GLU A 76 16.94 3.04 1.62
C GLU A 76 18.18 2.59 2.40
N ASP A 77 17.96 1.84 3.47
CA ASP A 77 19.00 1.47 4.42
C ASP A 77 19.56 0.08 4.06
N THR A 78 20.88 -0.09 4.15
CA THR A 78 21.52 -1.40 3.93
C THR A 78 21.71 -2.11 5.27
N ILE A 79 21.00 -3.22 5.48
CA ILE A 79 21.03 -4.00 6.72
C ILE A 79 21.27 -5.46 6.35
N ALA A 80 22.28 -6.07 6.96
CA ALA A 80 22.70 -7.45 6.67
C ALA A 80 22.92 -7.74 5.16
N GLY A 81 23.36 -6.72 4.41
CA GLY A 81 23.61 -6.83 2.97
C GLY A 81 22.38 -6.67 2.07
N GLU A 82 21.18 -6.51 2.64
CA GLU A 82 19.94 -6.24 1.90
C GLU A 82 19.53 -4.78 2.01
N LYS A 83 18.81 -4.28 1.01
CA LYS A 83 18.27 -2.91 0.96
C LYS A 83 16.83 -2.88 1.47
N TRP A 84 16.57 -2.00 2.42
CA TRP A 84 15.28 -1.86 3.10
C TRP A 84 14.78 -0.44 2.97
N LEU A 85 13.53 -0.27 2.54
CA LEU A 85 12.87 1.03 2.57
C LEU A 85 12.47 1.35 4.01
N ASN A 86 13.10 2.38 4.56
CA ASN A 86 12.79 2.90 5.88
C ASN A 86 11.56 3.79 5.78
N VAL A 87 10.42 3.23 6.15
CA VAL A 87 9.12 3.91 6.17
C VAL A 87 8.95 4.59 7.52
N VAL A 88 8.86 5.92 7.51
CA VAL A 88 8.74 6.73 8.72
C VAL A 88 7.36 7.41 8.80
N ASP A 89 6.90 7.64 10.02
CA ASP A 89 5.84 8.63 10.31
C ASP A 89 6.44 10.02 10.11
N VAL A 90 5.92 10.77 9.14
CA VAL A 90 6.49 12.08 8.73
C VAL A 90 6.44 13.09 9.86
N ASP A 91 5.39 13.06 10.70
CA ASP A 91 5.19 14.08 11.74
C ASP A 91 6.12 13.85 12.94
N LYS A 92 6.51 12.59 13.19
CA LYS A 92 7.34 12.19 14.34
C LYS A 92 8.78 11.88 13.99
N ASP A 93 9.05 11.70 12.70
CA ASP A 93 10.31 11.19 12.17
C ASP A 93 10.75 9.85 12.78
N THR A 94 9.77 8.99 13.07
CA THR A 94 10.02 7.66 13.65
C THR A 94 9.82 6.57 12.61
N THR A 95 10.76 5.64 12.50
CA THR A 95 10.59 4.42 11.70
C THR A 95 9.37 3.63 12.18
N VAL A 96 8.45 3.41 11.26
CA VAL A 96 7.28 2.55 11.43
C VAL A 96 7.60 1.15 10.92
N TRP A 97 8.23 1.05 9.74
CA TRP A 97 8.65 -0.22 9.16
C TRP A 97 9.96 -0.08 8.38
N LEU A 98 10.71 -1.18 8.31
CA LEU A 98 11.78 -1.40 7.33
C LEU A 98 11.28 -2.46 6.37
N LEU A 99 10.87 -2.07 5.16
CA LEU A 99 10.16 -2.95 4.23
C LEU A 99 10.99 -3.24 2.98
N GLN A 100 10.87 -4.46 2.49
CA GLN A 100 11.48 -4.89 1.24
C GLN A 100 10.52 -5.85 0.52
N SER A 101 10.28 -5.60 -0.77
CA SER A 101 9.59 -6.59 -1.61
C SER A 101 10.57 -7.66 -2.07
N LYS A 102 10.23 -8.92 -1.88
CA LYS A 102 10.95 -10.10 -2.40
C LYS A 102 10.01 -10.91 -3.31
N THR A 103 10.52 -12.00 -3.88
CA THR A 103 9.79 -12.84 -4.85
C THR A 103 8.52 -13.47 -4.25
N ASP A 104 8.56 -13.79 -2.96
CA ASP A 104 7.54 -14.51 -2.21
C ASP A 104 6.71 -13.63 -1.27
N GLY A 105 6.87 -12.30 -1.35
CA GLY A 105 6.03 -11.35 -0.65
C GLY A 105 6.71 -10.07 -0.19
N LEU A 106 6.02 -9.36 0.69
CA LEU A 106 6.54 -8.21 1.42
C LEU A 106 7.21 -8.70 2.70
N TYR A 107 8.45 -8.28 2.91
CA TYR A 107 9.24 -8.57 4.09
C TYR A 107 9.35 -7.33 4.97
N GLN A 108 9.50 -7.56 6.27
CA GLN A 108 9.92 -6.56 7.25
C GLN A 108 11.21 -6.96 7.93
N TYR A 109 12.11 -6.00 8.15
CA TYR A 109 13.26 -6.19 9.02
C TYR A 109 12.86 -5.90 10.46
N ALA A 110 12.76 -6.93 11.27
CA ALA A 110 12.35 -6.85 12.67
C ALA A 110 13.05 -7.94 13.48
N ASN A 111 13.27 -7.72 14.78
CA ASN A 111 13.99 -8.68 15.63
C ASN A 111 15.36 -9.09 15.07
N ASN A 112 16.09 -8.14 14.47
CA ASN A 112 17.38 -8.37 13.81
C ASN A 112 17.35 -9.46 12.72
N ALA A 113 16.20 -9.64 12.05
CA ALA A 113 16.03 -10.63 11.01
C ALA A 113 15.07 -10.13 9.92
N SER A 114 15.18 -10.74 8.74
CA SER A 114 14.22 -10.61 7.64
C SER A 114 13.02 -11.52 7.92
N ASN A 115 11.82 -10.96 8.03
CA ASN A 115 10.59 -11.72 8.31
C ASN A 115 9.57 -11.49 7.20
N LEU A 116 9.00 -12.56 6.65
CA LEU A 116 7.90 -12.45 5.69
C LEU A 116 6.69 -11.82 6.39
N PHE A 117 6.23 -10.66 5.94
CA PHE A 117 5.11 -9.94 6.54
C PHE A 117 3.79 -10.18 5.80
N CYS A 118 3.82 -10.15 4.47
CA CYS A 118 2.65 -10.47 3.63
C CYS A 118 3.09 -11.34 2.45
N LYS A 119 2.63 -12.59 2.40
CA LYS A 119 2.97 -13.56 1.35
C LYS A 119 2.39 -13.19 -0.03
N GLU A 120 3.18 -13.30 -1.10
CA GLU A 120 2.68 -13.17 -2.48
C GLU A 120 3.52 -14.06 -3.41
N PRO A 121 2.94 -14.99 -4.19
CA PRO A 121 1.51 -15.26 -4.32
C PRO A 121 0.91 -15.88 -3.05
N ALA A 122 -0.29 -15.43 -2.69
CA ALA A 122 -1.03 -15.92 -1.54
C ALA A 122 -2.01 -17.02 -1.96
N VAL A 123 -2.15 -18.04 -1.11
CA VAL A 123 -3.17 -19.09 -1.24
C VAL A 123 -3.97 -19.13 0.05
N ILE A 124 -5.31 -19.14 -0.05
CA ILE A 124 -6.19 -19.21 1.13
C ILE A 124 -5.83 -20.43 1.98
N GLY A 125 -5.65 -20.22 3.28
CA GLY A 125 -5.26 -21.26 4.24
C GLY A 125 -3.76 -21.41 4.43
N ASP A 126 -2.91 -20.77 3.61
CA ASP A 126 -1.47 -20.71 3.87
C ASP A 126 -1.20 -20.11 5.24
N ASN A 127 -0.30 -20.74 5.98
CA ASN A 127 0.12 -20.30 7.31
C ASN A 127 1.65 -20.17 7.37
N TYR A 128 2.13 -19.10 7.99
CA TYR A 128 3.55 -18.86 8.19
C TYR A 128 3.79 -18.04 9.46
N THR A 129 4.94 -18.26 10.08
CA THR A 129 5.37 -17.46 11.22
C THR A 129 6.09 -16.20 10.74
N THR A 130 5.77 -15.08 11.36
CA THR A 130 6.42 -13.78 11.16
C THR A 130 6.79 -13.17 12.50
N PHE A 131 7.44 -12.00 12.46
CA PHE A 131 7.68 -11.18 13.63
C PHE A 131 7.11 -9.78 13.38
N ASN A 132 6.11 -9.39 14.17
CA ASN A 132 5.39 -8.13 14.04
C ASN A 132 5.18 -7.55 15.45
N GLU A 133 5.23 -6.22 15.56
CA GLU A 133 5.04 -5.48 16.83
C GLU A 133 5.82 -6.01 18.06
N GLY A 134 7.03 -6.52 17.85
CA GLY A 134 7.87 -7.02 18.96
C GLY A 134 7.58 -8.45 19.40
N ALA A 135 6.76 -9.21 18.67
CA ALA A 135 6.48 -10.61 18.98
C ALA A 135 6.41 -11.49 17.73
N ALA A 136 6.63 -12.80 17.92
CA ALA A 136 6.32 -13.79 16.90
C ALA A 136 4.80 -13.96 16.77
N GLU A 137 4.33 -14.05 15.53
CA GLU A 137 2.92 -14.17 15.16
C GLU A 137 2.77 -15.22 14.06
N ASN A 138 1.65 -15.94 14.06
CA ASN A 138 1.30 -16.85 12.97
C ASN A 138 0.26 -16.17 12.07
N PHE A 139 0.64 -15.92 10.82
CA PHE A 139 -0.22 -15.30 9.82
C PHE A 139 -0.90 -16.38 8.99
N ILE A 140 -2.21 -16.27 8.85
CA ILE A 140 -3.03 -17.13 7.99
C ILE A 140 -3.64 -16.29 6.88
N VAL A 141 -3.47 -16.73 5.63
CA VAL A 141 -4.14 -16.12 4.47
C VAL A 141 -5.63 -16.49 4.50
N ARG A 142 -6.48 -15.48 4.50
CA ARG A 142 -7.94 -15.63 4.54
C ARG A 142 -8.67 -15.15 3.30
N GLY A 143 -8.04 -14.25 2.54
CA GLY A 143 -8.57 -13.71 1.30
C GLY A 143 -7.46 -13.47 0.29
N VAL A 144 -7.77 -13.63 -0.99
CA VAL A 144 -6.80 -13.48 -2.09
C VAL A 144 -7.42 -12.63 -3.18
N LYS A 145 -6.79 -11.49 -3.46
CA LYS A 145 -7.25 -10.50 -4.46
C LYS A 145 -8.71 -10.07 -4.28
N ASP A 146 -9.20 -10.06 -3.04
CA ASP A 146 -10.53 -9.53 -2.73
C ASP A 146 -10.53 -8.01 -2.95
N THR A 147 -11.55 -7.53 -3.65
CA THR A 147 -11.72 -6.10 -3.89
C THR A 147 -12.02 -5.37 -2.58
N LEU A 148 -11.15 -4.44 -2.21
CA LEU A 148 -11.32 -3.59 -1.05
C LEU A 148 -11.51 -2.14 -1.51
N PRO A 149 -12.59 -1.45 -1.11
CA PRO A 149 -12.72 -0.02 -1.34
C PRO A 149 -11.70 0.75 -0.50
N THR A 150 -10.99 1.69 -1.14
CA THR A 150 -9.95 2.54 -0.52
C THR A 150 -10.12 4.00 -0.95
N GLY A 151 -9.36 4.93 -0.37
CA GLY A 151 -9.34 6.31 -0.87
C GLY A 151 -8.69 6.46 -2.26
N ILE A 152 -7.96 5.45 -2.72
CA ILE A 152 -7.37 5.39 -4.07
C ILE A 152 -8.22 4.59 -5.06
N GLY A 153 -9.49 4.32 -4.71
CA GLY A 153 -10.40 3.47 -5.47
C GLY A 153 -10.45 2.03 -4.99
N ASP A 154 -11.18 1.20 -5.72
CA ASP A 154 -11.31 -0.21 -5.43
C ASP A 154 -10.06 -0.96 -5.91
N ILE A 155 -9.36 -1.64 -4.99
CA ILE A 155 -8.12 -2.37 -5.33
C ILE A 155 -8.16 -3.82 -4.81
N PRO A 156 -7.57 -4.78 -5.55
CA PRO A 156 -7.49 -6.16 -5.10
C PRO A 156 -6.48 -6.28 -3.96
N THR A 157 -6.85 -6.99 -2.89
CA THR A 157 -6.01 -7.18 -1.71
C THR A 157 -6.00 -8.62 -1.26
N ASN A 158 -4.87 -9.08 -0.74
CA ASN A 158 -4.81 -10.31 0.04
C ASN A 158 -5.06 -9.95 1.51
N TYR A 159 -5.84 -10.77 2.20
CA TYR A 159 -6.25 -10.56 3.59
C TYR A 159 -5.57 -11.62 4.49
N TYR A 160 -4.94 -11.15 5.57
CA TYR A 160 -4.21 -11.98 6.53
C TYR A 160 -4.74 -11.75 7.94
N GLU A 161 -4.82 -12.84 8.70
CA GLU A 161 -5.08 -12.83 10.14
C GLU A 161 -3.81 -13.22 10.89
N GLY A 162 -3.35 -12.34 11.79
CA GLY A 162 -2.19 -12.55 12.64
C GLY A 162 -2.61 -13.03 14.04
N TYR A 163 -2.07 -14.18 14.45
CA TYR A 163 -2.38 -14.80 15.73
C TYR A 163 -1.16 -14.87 16.66
N LYS A 164 -1.38 -14.58 17.94
CA LYS A 164 -0.43 -14.85 19.02
C LYS A 164 -1.04 -15.81 20.02
N SER A 165 -0.47 -17.01 20.13
CA SER A 165 -0.97 -18.06 21.03
C SER A 165 -2.48 -18.28 20.89
N THR A 166 -2.95 -18.52 19.65
CA THR A 166 -4.36 -18.70 19.23
C THR A 166 -5.27 -17.47 19.32
N ILE A 167 -4.77 -16.32 19.76
CA ILE A 167 -5.57 -15.10 19.85
C ILE A 167 -5.32 -14.24 18.62
N LEU A 168 -6.40 -13.77 17.98
CA LEU A 168 -6.33 -12.83 16.86
C LEU A 168 -5.87 -11.46 17.35
N ILE A 169 -4.76 -10.96 16.79
CA ILE A 169 -4.16 -9.70 17.22
C ILE A 169 -3.96 -8.70 16.09
N ASP A 170 -3.86 -9.16 14.84
CA ASP A 170 -3.69 -8.30 13.68
C ASP A 170 -4.55 -8.77 12.51
N LEU A 171 -5.07 -7.81 11.75
CA LEU A 171 -5.70 -8.02 10.46
C LEU A 171 -5.01 -7.12 9.45
N VAL A 172 -4.53 -7.68 8.35
CA VAL A 172 -3.75 -6.94 7.35
C VAL A 172 -4.34 -7.17 5.96
N TRP A 173 -4.57 -6.10 5.22
CA TRP A 173 -4.87 -6.13 3.79
C TRP A 173 -3.68 -5.59 3.02
N TYR A 174 -3.14 -6.42 2.14
CA TYR A 174 -1.94 -6.13 1.37
C TYR A 174 -2.24 -6.13 -0.13
N ASN A 175 -1.64 -5.18 -0.83
CA ASN A 175 -1.59 -5.12 -2.28
C ASN A 175 -0.13 -4.96 -2.72
N ASN A 176 0.29 -5.63 -3.79
CA ASN A 176 1.69 -5.60 -4.24
C ASN A 176 2.19 -4.20 -4.69
N ASN A 177 1.27 -3.31 -5.09
CA ASN A 177 1.60 -1.97 -5.58
C ASN A 177 1.42 -0.90 -4.48
N ALA A 178 0.46 -1.09 -3.56
CA ALA A 178 0.22 -0.15 -2.46
C ALA A 178 0.84 -0.56 -1.11
N TRP A 179 1.31 -1.81 -0.98
CA TRP A 179 1.67 -2.50 0.26
C TRP A 179 0.51 -2.56 1.26
N ILE A 180 0.65 -1.99 2.46
CA ILE A 180 -0.34 -2.09 3.53
C ILE A 180 -1.50 -1.15 3.22
N VAL A 181 -2.62 -1.70 2.78
CA VAL A 181 -3.83 -0.96 2.40
C VAL A 181 -4.70 -0.69 3.62
N ARG A 182 -4.82 -1.69 4.48
CA ARG A 182 -5.58 -1.60 5.73
C ARG A 182 -4.89 -2.45 6.79
N LYS A 183 -4.87 -1.96 8.03
CA LYS A 183 -4.41 -2.72 9.19
C LYS A 183 -5.34 -2.49 10.38
N LEU A 184 -5.83 -3.55 11.01
CA LEU A 184 -6.50 -3.46 12.32
C LEU A 184 -5.64 -4.20 13.34
N GLN A 185 -5.57 -3.64 14.53
CA GLN A 185 -4.75 -4.20 15.60
C GLN A 185 -5.58 -4.34 16.86
N TYR A 186 -5.41 -5.45 17.56
CA TYR A 186 -6.03 -5.73 18.84
C TYR A 186 -4.95 -5.77 19.91
N ARG A 187 -5.26 -5.21 21.08
CA ARG A 187 -4.36 -5.25 22.23
C ARG A 187 -5.04 -5.92 23.42
N ASN A 188 -4.23 -6.62 24.20
CA ASN A 188 -4.66 -7.16 25.47
C ASN A 188 -4.69 -6.06 26.53
N ARG A 189 -5.74 -6.01 27.34
CA ARG A 189 -5.76 -5.27 28.59
C ARG A 189 -5.70 -6.23 29.77
N SER A 190 -5.03 -5.75 30.82
CA SER A 190 -5.00 -6.29 32.18
C SER A 190 -4.15 -7.55 32.35
N ARG A 191 -3.37 -7.56 33.45
CA ARG A 191 -2.64 -8.72 33.94
C ARG A 191 -3.53 -9.71 34.72
N LEU A 192 -4.74 -9.29 35.12
CA LEU A 192 -5.63 -10.07 36.01
C LEU A 192 -6.70 -10.85 35.24
N THR A 193 -7.35 -10.21 34.27
CA THR A 193 -8.31 -10.88 33.37
C THR A 193 -8.05 -10.38 31.95
N PRO A 194 -7.32 -11.15 31.12
CA PRO A 194 -6.96 -10.70 29.79
C PRO A 194 -8.19 -10.60 28.91
N PHE A 195 -8.41 -9.43 28.31
CA PHE A 195 -9.37 -9.26 27.23
C PHE A 195 -8.76 -8.46 26.10
N TRP A 196 -9.15 -8.79 24.88
CA TRP A 196 -8.64 -8.18 23.67
C TRP A 196 -9.65 -7.20 23.11
N TYR A 197 -9.18 -6.00 22.79
CA TYR A 197 -10.00 -4.95 22.20
C TYR A 197 -9.31 -4.41 20.96
N LYS A 198 -10.10 -3.95 19.98
CA LYS A 198 -9.57 -3.26 18.80
C LYS A 198 -8.90 -1.98 19.26
N TYR A 199 -7.59 -1.90 19.12
CA TYR A 199 -6.78 -0.75 19.54
C TYR A 199 -6.72 0.31 18.45
N SER A 200 -6.47 -0.10 17.21
CA SER A 200 -6.27 0.83 16.10
C SER A 200 -6.78 0.29 14.77
N THR A 201 -7.10 1.23 13.87
CA THR A 201 -7.37 0.96 12.46
C THR A 201 -6.58 1.94 11.62
N LEU A 202 -5.88 1.43 10.62
CA LEU A 202 -5.22 2.16 9.55
C LEU A 202 -5.94 1.90 8.24
N TYR A 203 -6.26 2.95 7.48
CA TYR A 203 -6.93 2.85 6.18
C TYR A 203 -6.27 3.75 5.14
N LEU A 204 -5.86 3.19 4.00
CA LEU A 204 -5.18 3.92 2.93
C LEU A 204 -6.14 4.89 2.23
N ASP A 205 -5.77 6.16 2.26
CA ASP A 205 -6.54 7.23 1.63
C ASP A 205 -5.88 7.70 0.33
N GLN A 206 -4.55 7.82 0.31
CA GLN A 206 -3.78 8.25 -0.86
C GLN A 206 -2.41 7.58 -0.91
N ILE A 207 -1.88 7.38 -2.11
CA ILE A 207 -0.48 7.02 -2.35
C ILE A 207 0.12 7.91 -3.45
N ILE A 208 1.37 8.32 -3.26
CA ILE A 208 2.18 9.05 -4.24
C ILE A 208 3.50 8.31 -4.37
N TYR A 209 3.88 7.91 -5.59
CA TYR A 209 5.05 7.04 -5.81
C TYR A 209 6.36 7.79 -5.99
#